data_AF-A0A525CXG8-F1
#
_entry.id   AF-A0A525CXG8-F1
#
_cell.length_a   1.000
_cell.length_b   1.000
_cell.length_c   1.000
_cell.angle_alpha   90.00
_cell.angle_beta   90.00
_cell.angle_gamma   90.00
#
_symmetry.space_group_name_H-M   'P 1'
#
loop_
_entity.id
_entity.type
_entity.pdbx_description
1 polymer ?
#
loop_
_entity_poly.entity_id
_entity_poly.type
_entity_poly.pdbx_seq_one_letter_code
_entity_poly.pdbx_strand_id
1 'polypeptide(L)' 'MQQAHTRIKDYLKKQFNLESQQIDSMIPGLINTLSNHMENMEKVLASGDLEQLGKAGHTMKGALLNLGLKECAEI' A
#
# COMPACT_ATOMS: atom_id res chain seq x y z
N MET A 1 -11.24 -11.40 -5.98
CA MET A 1 -9.81 -11.07 -6.17
C MET A 1 -9.51 -10.34 -7.50
N GLN A 2 -10.04 -10.74 -8.67
CA GLN A 2 -9.76 -10.06 -9.95
C GLN A 2 -10.16 -8.57 -9.99
N GLN A 3 -11.18 -8.15 -9.24
CA GLN A 3 -11.68 -6.77 -9.24
C GLN A 3 -10.71 -5.76 -8.58
N ALA A 4 -9.97 -6.15 -7.55
CA ALA A 4 -9.06 -5.25 -6.83
C ALA A 4 -7.84 -4.88 -7.68
N HIS A 5 -7.29 -5.86 -8.41
CA HIS A 5 -6.14 -5.64 -9.30
C HIS A 5 -6.47 -4.67 -10.42
N THR A 6 -7.61 -4.85 -11.11
CA THR A 6 -8.06 -3.92 -12.15
C THR A 6 -8.27 -2.51 -11.60
N ARG A 7 -8.89 -2.38 -10.43
CA ARG A 7 -9.13 -1.08 -9.80
C ARG A 7 -7.83 -0.35 -9.44
N ILE A 8 -6.82 -1.05 -8.93
CA ILE A 8 -5.49 -0.47 -8.66
C ILE A 8 -4.84 0.00 -9.96
N LYS A 9 -4.86 -0.81 -11.02
CA LYS A 9 -4.29 -0.43 -12.32
C LYS A 9 -4.98 0.81 -12.91
N ASP A 10 -6.31 0.84 -12.89
CA ASP A 10 -7.08 1.98 -13.38
C ASP A 10 -6.78 3.24 -12.58
N TYR A 11 -6.63 3.12 -11.26
CA TYR A 11 -6.23 4.23 -10.41
C TYR A 11 -4.83 4.73 -10.75
N LEU A 12 -3.84 3.85 -10.83
CA LEU A 12 -2.46 4.22 -11.14
C LEU A 12 -2.34 4.87 -12.52
N LYS A 13 -3.06 4.35 -13.51
CA LYS A 13 -3.14 4.93 -14.84
C LYS A 13 -3.70 6.36 -14.80
N LYS A 14 -4.81 6.57 -14.09
CA LYS A 14 -5.46 7.89 -14.00
C LYS A 14 -4.66 8.89 -13.16
N GLN A 15 -4.11 8.45 -12.03
CA GLN A 15 -3.47 9.32 -11.05
C GLN A 15 -2.04 9.71 -11.44
N PHE A 16 -1.30 8.79 -12.06
CA PHE A 16 0.12 8.97 -12.37
C PHE A 16 0.42 8.94 -13.88
N ASN A 17 -0.61 8.86 -14.73
CA ASN A 17 -0.49 8.82 -16.20
C ASN A 17 0.48 7.72 -16.69
N LEU A 18 0.44 6.56 -16.04
CA LEU A 18 1.30 5.41 -16.34
C LEU A 18 0.68 4.51 -17.40
N GLU A 19 1.52 3.96 -18.27
CA GLU A 19 1.12 2.94 -19.23
C GLU A 19 0.94 1.58 -18.55
N SER A 20 0.05 0.74 -19.11
CA SER A 20 -0.28 -0.57 -18.52
C SER A 20 0.95 -1.44 -18.28
N GLN A 21 1.92 -1.42 -19.19
CA GLN A 21 3.16 -2.19 -19.07
C GLN A 21 4.06 -1.71 -17.92
N GLN A 22 4.09 -0.40 -17.64
CA GLN A 22 4.82 0.15 -16.51
C GLN A 22 4.13 -0.22 -15.19
N ILE A 23 2.80 -0.18 -15.17
CA ILE A 23 2.04 -0.60 -13.98
C ILE A 23 2.31 -2.09 -13.71
N ASP A 24 2.24 -2.94 -14.73
CA ASP A 24 2.46 -4.38 -14.61
C ASP A 24 3.84 -4.73 -14.05
N SER A 25 4.88 -3.96 -14.42
CA SER A 25 6.23 -4.14 -13.86
C SER A 25 6.38 -3.64 -12.43
N MET A 26 5.56 -2.66 -12.01
CA MET A 26 5.60 -2.08 -10.67
C MET A 26 4.79 -2.89 -9.64
N ILE A 27 3.72 -3.57 -10.04
CA ILE A 27 2.81 -4.30 -9.14
C ILE A 27 3.56 -5.25 -8.19
N PRO A 28 4.52 -6.09 -8.65
CA PRO A 28 5.26 -6.98 -7.73
C PRO A 28 6.01 -6.21 -6.64
N GLY A 29 6.65 -5.10 -6.99
CA GLY A 29 7.38 -4.25 -6.04
C GLY A 29 6.46 -3.56 -5.04
N LEU A 30 5.28 -3.13 -5.49
CA LEU A 30 4.26 -2.54 -4.63
C LEU A 30 3.73 -3.55 -3.61
N ILE A 31 3.46 -4.80 -4.04
CA ILE A 31 3.04 -5.89 -3.14
C ILE A 31 4.13 -6.18 -2.10
N ASN A 32 5.39 -6.27 -2.53
CA ASN A 32 6.51 -6.49 -1.61
C ASN A 32 6.64 -5.36 -0.59
N THR A 33 6.45 -4.11 -1.02
CA THR A 33 6.47 -2.94 -0.14
C THR A 33 5.37 -2.99 0.91
N LEU A 34 4.14 -3.32 0.51
CA LEU A 34 3.03 -3.50 1.45
C LEU A 34 3.30 -4.63 2.46
N SER A 35 3.83 -5.77 2.01
CA SER A 35 4.20 -6.88 2.90
C SER A 35 5.22 -6.44 3.95
N ASN A 36 6.28 -5.75 3.52
CA ASN A 36 7.31 -5.25 4.43
C ASN A 36 6.76 -4.23 5.44
N HIS A 37 5.84 -3.36 5.02
CA HIS A 37 5.19 -2.43 5.94
C HIS A 37 4.31 -3.16 6.96
N MET A 38 3.59 -4.22 6.55
CA MET A 38 2.78 -5.02 7.45
C MET A 38 3.63 -5.74 8.50
N GLU A 39 4.70 -6.43 8.05
CA GLU A 39 5.63 -7.10 8.96
C GLU A 39 6.29 -6.13 9.95
N ASN A 40 6.62 -4.92 9.50
CA ASN A 40 7.15 -3.89 10.38
C ASN A 40 6.13 -3.44 11.42
N MET A 41 4.87 -3.22 11.02
CA MET A 41 3.80 -2.90 11.95
C MET A 41 3.59 -4.01 12.99
N GLU A 42 3.60 -5.28 12.59
CA GLU A 42 3.48 -6.41 13.51
C GLU A 42 4.62 -6.45 14.53
N LYS A 43 5.86 -6.22 14.09
CA LYS A 43 7.05 -6.17 14.98
C LYS A 43 6.94 -5.04 16.00
N VAL A 44 6.53 -3.85 15.55
CA VAL A 44 6.41 -2.67 16.42
C VAL A 44 5.21 -2.77 17.36
N LEU A 45 4.11 -3.37 16.90
CA LEU A 45 2.97 -3.70 17.77
C LEU A 45 3.40 -4.63 18.90
N ALA A 46 4.18 -5.68 18.57
CA ALA A 46 4.70 -6.63 19.56
C ALA A 46 5.66 -6.00 20.56
N SER A 47 6.37 -4.92 20.20
CA SER A 47 7.25 -4.21 21.13
C SER A 47 6.50 -3.26 22.08
N GLY A 48 5.21 -3.00 21.86
CA GLY A 48 4.41 -2.08 22.67
C GLY A 48 4.76 -0.60 22.49
N ASP A 49 5.57 -0.26 21.49
CA ASP A 49 5.98 1.12 21.20
C ASP A 49 4.91 1.82 20.37
N LEU A 50 4.00 2.53 21.04
CA LEU A 50 2.87 3.20 20.41
C LEU A 50 3.29 4.34 19.48
N GLU A 51 4.43 5.01 19.75
CA GLU A 51 4.91 6.09 18.89
C GLU A 51 5.38 5.53 17.55
N GLN A 52 6.20 4.48 17.60
CA GLN A 52 6.67 3.81 16.40
C GLN A 52 5.51 3.11 15.67
N LEU A 53 4.52 2.60 16.39
CA LEU A 53 3.33 2.00 15.79
C LEU A 53 2.53 3.05 15.00
N GLY A 54 2.37 4.26 15.56
CA GLY A 54 1.73 5.37 14.87
C GLY A 54 2.46 5.76 13.57
N LYS A 55 3.79 5.81 13.60
CA LYS A 55 4.60 6.07 12.39
C LYS A 55 4.45 4.96 11.35
N ALA A 56 4.54 3.70 11.78
CA ALA A 56 4.39 2.55 10.88
C ALA A 56 2.99 2.51 10.24
N GLY A 57 1.94 2.80 11.02
CA GLY A 57 0.57 2.95 10.52
C GLY A 57 0.42 4.10 9.52
N HIS A 58 1.06 5.25 9.76
CA HIS A 58 1.06 6.36 8.82
C HIS A 58 1.74 5.99 7.48
N THR A 59 2.86 5.27 7.53
CA THR A 59 3.54 4.77 6.33
C THR A 59 2.65 3.79 5.55
N MET A 60 2.03 2.82 6.22
CA MET A 60 1.08 1.87 5.61
C MET A 60 -0.10 2.61 4.96
N LYS A 61 -0.68 3.59 5.67
CA LYS A 61 -1.77 4.44 5.16
C LYS A 61 -1.36 5.15 3.87
N GLY A 62 -0.17 5.74 3.84
CA GLY A 62 0.37 6.39 2.63
C GLY A 62 0.52 5.42 1.45
N ALA A 63 1.04 4.22 1.71
CA ALA A 63 1.18 3.19 0.67
C ALA A 63 -0.17 2.77 0.08
N LEU A 64 -1.19 2.57 0.92
CA LEU A 64 -2.55 2.21 0.48
C LEU A 64 -3.22 3.34 -0.33
N LEU A 65 -3.05 4.59 0.07
CA LEU A 65 -3.56 5.76 -0.66
C LEU A 65 -2.91 5.91 -2.04
N ASN A 66 -1.61 5.63 -2.15
CA ASN A 66 -0.90 5.62 -3.42
C ASN A 66 -1.40 4.53 -4.40
N LEU A 67 -2.08 3.50 -3.88
CA LEU A 67 -2.72 2.45 -4.67
C LEU A 67 -4.22 2.68 -4.92
N GLY A 68 -4.78 3.78 -4.40
CA GLY A 68 -6.21 4.08 -4.52
C GLY A 68 -7.11 3.24 -3.62
N LEU A 69 -6.53 2.54 -2.64
CA LEU A 69 -7.22 1.68 -1.68
C LEU A 69 -7.69 2.50 -0.46
N LYS A 70 -8.52 3.51 -0.72
CA LYS A 70 -8.97 4.47 0.30
C LYS A 70 -9.71 3.78 1.44
N GLU A 71 -10.52 2.77 1.14
CA GLU A 71 -11.25 1.98 2.13
C GLU A 71 -10.34 1.27 3.14
N CYS A 72 -9.11 0.93 2.74
CA CYS A 72 -8.13 0.30 3.62
C CYS A 72 -7.35 1.34 4.45
N ALA A 73 -7.48 2.63 4.11
CA ALA A 73 -6.76 3.75 4.71
C ALA A 73 -7.63 4.60 5.66
N GLU A 74 -8.91 4.24 5.86
CA GLU A 74 -9.93 5.00 6.62
C GLU A 74 -9.77 4.97 8.15
N ILE A 75 -8.58 4.61 8.65
CA ILE A 75 -8.26 4.55 10.08
C ILE A 75 -7.61 5.85 10.56
#